data_AF-A0AAV2CGY8-F1
#
_entry.id   AF-A0AAV2CGY8-F1
#
_cell.length_a   1.000
_cell.length_b   1.000
_cell.length_c   1.000
_cell.angle_alpha   90.00
_cell.angle_beta   90.00
_cell.angle_gamma   90.00
#
_symmetry.space_group_name_H-M   'P 1'
#
loop_
_entity.id
_entity.type
_entity.pdbx_description
1 polymer ?
#
loop_
_entity_poly.entity_id
_entity_poly.type
_entity_poly.pdbx_seq_one_letter_code
_entity_poly.pdbx_strand_id
1 'polypeptide(L)'
;MANNPKVYFDMTVGNASARWIVMELFADTTPRTAENFQTLCTGEKGVRRSCGRRFHRRGESIYGAKFADENFIKKHTGPGILSMENAGPWTNGPQFFICDRAGRVVVGPDHTTKPVVIADCGQLS
;
A
#
# COMPACT_ATOMS: atom_id res chain seq x y z
N MET A 1 0.26 -6.90 -23.73
CA MET A 1 -0.64 -6.88 -22.57
C MET A 1 0.26 -6.57 -21.38
N ALA A 2 0.10 -5.42 -20.73
CA ALA A 2 0.96 -5.08 -19.60
C ALA A 2 0.60 -6.01 -18.43
N ASN A 3 1.55 -6.79 -17.95
CA ASN A 3 1.36 -7.60 -16.76
C ASN A 3 1.15 -6.67 -15.56
N ASN A 4 0.22 -7.02 -14.67
CA ASN A 4 0.03 -6.33 -13.42
C ASN A 4 1.34 -6.35 -12.60
N PRO A 5 1.84 -5.19 -12.14
CA PRO A 5 3.07 -5.14 -11.38
C PRO A 5 2.89 -5.82 -10.02
N LYS A 6 3.91 -6.56 -9.60
CA LYS A 6 3.95 -7.21 -8.29
C LYS A 6 4.96 -6.49 -7.42
N VAL A 7 4.59 -6.20 -6.19
CA VAL A 7 5.44 -5.54 -5.20
C VAL A 7 5.51 -6.38 -3.94
N TYR A 8 6.59 -6.20 -3.18
CA TYR A 8 6.80 -6.93 -1.94
C TYR A 8 7.04 -5.97 -0.78
N PHE A 9 6.58 -6.39 0.40
CA PHE A 9 6.98 -5.84 1.68
C PHE A 9 7.65 -6.91 2.53
N ASP A 10 8.81 -6.56 3.05
CA ASP A 10 9.45 -7.28 4.13
C ASP A 10 9.04 -6.61 5.45
N MET A 11 8.18 -7.26 6.24
CA MET A 11 7.55 -6.66 7.42
C MET A 11 7.98 -7.33 8.72
N THR A 12 8.56 -6.56 9.65
CA THR A 12 8.85 -7.02 11.02
C THR A 12 7.68 -6.72 11.95
N VAL A 13 7.41 -7.63 12.89
CA VAL A 13 6.36 -7.47 13.91
C VAL A 13 7.01 -7.60 15.29
N GLY A 14 7.17 -6.49 16.01
CA GLY A 14 7.97 -6.44 17.24
C GLY A 14 9.45 -6.72 16.95
N ASN A 15 10.05 -7.65 17.71
CA ASN A 15 11.44 -8.08 17.53
C ASN A 15 11.58 -9.36 16.69
N ALA A 16 10.50 -9.85 16.08
CA ALA A 16 10.55 -11.03 15.22
C ALA A 16 10.88 -10.62 13.77
N SER A 17 11.92 -11.24 13.22
CA SER A 17 12.32 -11.07 11.82
C SER A 17 11.22 -11.53 10.86
N ALA A 18 11.16 -10.81 9.76
CA ALA A 18 10.00 -10.51 8.95
C ALA A 18 9.44 -11.67 8.10
N ARG A 19 8.17 -11.53 7.70
CA ARG A 19 7.53 -12.36 6.67
C ARG A 19 7.37 -11.51 5.41
N TRP A 20 7.61 -12.10 4.25
CA TRP A 20 7.38 -11.44 2.97
C TRP A 20 5.90 -11.44 2.62
N ILE A 21 5.39 -10.27 2.27
CA ILE A 21 4.06 -10.12 1.66
C ILE A 21 4.27 -9.70 0.23
N VAL A 22 3.75 -10.48 -0.71
CA VAL A 22 3.72 -10.15 -2.14
C VAL A 22 2.31 -9.71 -2.50
N MET A 23 2.20 -8.56 -3.14
CA MET A 23 0.94 -7.98 -3.59
C MET A 23 1.00 -7.74 -5.09
N GLU A 24 -0.05 -8.15 -5.79
CA GLU A 24 -0.26 -7.79 -7.18
C GLU A 24 -1.12 -6.52 -7.26
N LEU A 25 -0.67 -5.55 -8.06
CA LEU A 25 -1.36 -4.28 -8.25
C LEU A 25 -2.17 -4.33 -9.54
N PHE A 26 -3.46 -4.02 -9.44
CA PHE A 26 -4.38 -4.04 -10.58
C PHE A 26 -4.19 -2.82 -11.49
N ALA A 27 -3.08 -2.76 -12.23
CA ALA A 27 -2.80 -1.69 -13.19
C ALA A 27 -3.73 -1.75 -14.41
N ASP A 28 -4.33 -2.91 -14.69
CA ASP A 28 -5.35 -3.11 -15.71
C ASP A 28 -6.64 -2.30 -15.46
N THR A 29 -7.02 -2.13 -14.19
CA THR A 29 -8.25 -1.46 -13.79
C THR A 29 -7.99 -0.12 -13.13
N THR A 30 -6.96 -0.01 -12.29
CA THR A 30 -6.58 1.23 -11.57
C THR A 30 -5.11 1.58 -11.85
N PRO A 31 -4.77 2.00 -13.08
CA PRO A 31 -3.38 2.26 -13.48
C PRO A 31 -2.70 3.35 -12.65
N ARG A 32 -3.37 4.46 -12.34
CA ARG A 32 -2.76 5.57 -11.56
C ARG A 32 -2.56 5.17 -10.10
N THR A 33 -3.54 4.47 -9.54
CA THR A 33 -3.46 3.99 -8.16
C THR A 33 -2.34 2.95 -8.01
N ALA A 34 -2.24 2.04 -8.97
CA ALA A 34 -1.17 1.05 -9.03
C ALA A 34 0.21 1.70 -9.18
N GLU A 35 0.36 2.68 -10.08
CA GLU A 35 1.62 3.40 -10.29
C GLU A 35 2.07 4.15 -9.03
N ASN A 36 1.14 4.81 -8.34
CA ASN A 36 1.44 5.49 -7.08
C ASN A 36 2.00 4.51 -6.04
N PHE A 37 1.33 3.39 -5.83
CA PHE A 37 1.77 2.40 -4.85
C PHE A 37 3.11 1.76 -5.23
N GLN A 38 3.27 1.40 -6.50
CA GLN A 38 4.51 0.85 -7.05
C GLN A 38 5.69 1.79 -6.81
N THR A 39 5.53 3.07 -7.16
CA THR A 39 6.58 4.08 -7.02
C THR A 39 6.92 4.35 -5.55
N LEU A 40 5.93 4.30 -4.65
CA LEU A 40 6.17 4.40 -3.20
C LEU A 40 7.01 3.23 -2.69
N CYS A 41 6.77 2.02 -3.21
CA CYS A 41 7.54 0.82 -2.88
C CYS A 41 8.98 0.89 -3.41
N THR A 42 9.17 1.27 -4.68
CA THR A 42 10.50 1.31 -5.32
C THR A 42 11.32 2.54 -4.91
N GLY A 43 10.64 3.63 -4.51
CA GLY A 43 11.25 4.94 -4.27
C GLY A 43 11.84 5.57 -5.52
N GLU A 44 11.29 5.24 -6.68
CA GLU A 44 11.67 5.86 -7.95
C GLU A 44 11.09 7.29 -8.08
N LYS A 45 11.45 8.01 -9.14
CA LYS A 45 10.95 9.38 -9.42
C LYS A 45 11.22 10.41 -8.30
N GLY A 46 12.28 10.23 -7.52
CA GLY A 46 12.64 11.13 -6.42
C GLY A 46 11.74 11.00 -5.19
N VAL A 47 10.87 9.99 -5.18
CA VAL A 47 9.97 9.67 -4.06
C VAL A 47 10.78 8.92 -3.00
N ARG A 48 10.65 9.31 -1.74
CA ARG A 48 11.32 8.58 -0.65
C ARG A 48 10.66 7.22 -0.48
N ARG A 49 11.46 6.14 -0.47
CA ARG A 49 10.97 4.78 -0.18
C ARG A 49 10.16 4.72 1.11
N SER A 50 9.12 3.90 1.09
CA SER A 50 8.33 3.54 2.27
C SER A 50 9.07 2.65 3.27
N CYS A 51 10.18 2.01 2.86
CA CYS A 51 11.01 1.18 3.74
C CYS A 51 11.60 1.97 4.93
N GLY A 52 11.74 1.29 6.07
CA GLY A 52 12.29 1.84 7.31
C GLY A 52 11.36 2.80 8.07
N ARG A 53 10.08 2.92 7.69
CA ARG A 53 9.11 3.82 8.37
C ARG A 53 8.02 3.02 9.07
N ARG A 54 7.54 3.57 10.19
CA ARG A 54 6.29 3.11 10.82
C ARG A 54 5.11 3.50 9.92
N PHE A 55 4.12 2.63 9.84
CA PHE A 55 2.89 2.70 9.01
C PHE A 55 1.96 3.93 9.26
N HIS A 56 2.42 4.99 9.91
CA HIS A 56 1.60 6.14 10.32
C HIS A 56 2.02 7.48 9.72
N ARG A 57 3.03 7.54 8.83
CA ARG A 57 3.60 8.83 8.44
C ARG A 57 2.84 9.45 7.28
N ARG A 58 2.21 10.61 7.55
CA ARG A 58 1.87 11.66 6.60
C ARG A 58 2.95 11.75 5.52
N GLY A 59 2.61 11.31 4.31
CA GLY A 59 3.42 11.47 3.12
C GLY A 59 2.56 12.06 2.01
N GLU A 60 3.18 12.30 0.88
CA GLU A 60 2.51 12.76 -0.34
C GLU A 60 2.49 11.61 -1.35
N SER A 61 1.44 11.57 -2.17
CA SER A 61 1.41 10.70 -3.35
C SER A 61 2.42 11.19 -4.38
N ILE A 62 2.70 10.38 -5.40
CA ILE A 62 3.55 10.83 -6.52
C ILE A 62 2.92 11.95 -7.34
N TYR A 63 1.62 12.19 -7.15
CA TYR A 63 0.84 13.24 -7.81
C TYR A 63 0.65 14.49 -6.92
N GLY A 64 1.29 14.54 -5.75
CA GLY A 64 1.16 15.62 -4.77
C GLY A 64 0.44 15.20 -3.49
N ALA A 65 -0.10 16.16 -2.74
CA ALA A 65 -0.67 15.90 -1.41
C ALA A 65 -1.85 14.91 -1.44
N LYS A 66 -2.71 14.98 -2.46
CA LYS A 66 -3.88 14.13 -2.64
C LYS A 66 -4.15 13.88 -4.12
N PHE A 67 -4.76 12.74 -4.44
CA PHE A 67 -5.25 12.43 -5.78
C PHE A 67 -6.67 11.84 -5.75
N ALA A 68 -7.30 11.91 -6.93
CA ALA A 68 -8.68 11.49 -7.17
C ALA A 68 -8.89 9.97 -7.00
N ASP A 69 -10.11 9.55 -6.62
CA ASP A 69 -10.52 8.15 -6.71
C ASP A 69 -10.59 7.73 -8.18
N GLU A 70 -9.90 6.66 -8.55
CA GLU A 70 -9.81 6.27 -9.96
C GLU A 70 -11.05 5.51 -10.42
N ASN A 71 -11.41 4.45 -9.70
CA ASN A 71 -12.68 3.75 -9.83
C ASN A 71 -12.92 2.84 -8.62
N PHE A 72 -14.13 2.29 -8.55
CA PHE A 72 -14.57 1.36 -7.49
C PHE A 72 -15.00 0.00 -8.08
N ILE A 73 -14.35 -0.44 -9.16
CA ILE A 73 -14.71 -1.69 -9.87
C ILE A 73 -14.45 -2.90 -8.97
N LYS A 74 -13.31 -2.91 -8.26
CA LYS A 74 -12.95 -3.97 -7.32
C LYS A 74 -13.58 -3.68 -5.96
N LYS A 75 -14.31 -4.65 -5.42
CA LYS A 75 -14.97 -4.56 -4.11
C LYS A 75 -14.12 -5.23 -3.03
N HIS A 76 -14.22 -4.76 -1.79
CA HIS A 76 -13.53 -5.33 -0.63
C HIS A 76 -14.22 -6.62 -0.13
N THR A 77 -14.23 -7.65 -0.96
CA THR A 77 -15.00 -8.88 -0.74
C THR A 77 -14.31 -9.90 0.16
N GLY A 78 -13.07 -9.69 0.58
CA GLY A 78 -12.33 -10.68 1.36
C GLY A 78 -10.97 -10.23 1.92
N PRO A 79 -10.30 -11.12 2.68
CA PRO A 79 -8.93 -10.92 3.14
C PRO A 79 -7.94 -10.74 1.98
N GLY A 80 -6.83 -10.05 2.24
CA GLY A 80 -5.72 -9.86 1.32
C GLY A 80 -5.92 -8.75 0.29
N ILE A 81 -7.06 -8.05 0.31
CA ILE A 81 -7.33 -6.95 -0.63
C ILE A 81 -6.61 -5.70 -0.15
N LEU A 82 -5.71 -5.18 -0.99
CA LEU A 82 -5.05 -3.90 -0.84
C LEU A 82 -5.95 -2.77 -1.34
N SER A 83 -6.09 -1.71 -0.56
CA SER A 83 -6.86 -0.51 -0.92
C SER A 83 -6.20 0.75 -0.39
N MET A 84 -6.45 1.88 -1.06
CA MET A 84 -6.03 3.19 -0.58
C MET A 84 -6.89 3.66 0.58
N GLU A 85 -6.25 4.31 1.56
CA GLU A 85 -6.93 5.03 2.62
C GLU A 85 -7.16 6.49 2.17
N ASN A 86 -8.35 7.02 2.48
CA ASN A 86 -8.70 8.41 2.19
C ASN A 86 -9.52 9.02 3.33
N ALA A 87 -9.58 10.35 3.38
CA ALA A 87 -10.35 11.13 4.34
C ALA A 87 -11.64 11.69 3.70
N GLY A 88 -12.29 10.90 2.84
CA GLY A 88 -13.45 11.29 2.04
C GLY A 88 -13.17 11.28 0.53
N PRO A 89 -14.20 11.54 -0.30
CA PRO A 89 -14.09 11.47 -1.75
C PRO A 89 -12.92 12.30 -2.30
N TRP A 90 -12.15 11.73 -3.23
CA TRP A 90 -11.05 12.40 -3.95
C TRP A 90 -9.86 12.79 -3.08
N THR A 91 -9.64 12.11 -1.95
CA THR A 91 -8.56 12.44 -1.01
C THR A 91 -7.52 11.35 -0.80
N ASN A 92 -7.28 10.52 -1.82
CA ASN A 92 -6.27 9.46 -1.74
C ASN A 92 -4.88 10.04 -1.52
N GLY A 93 -4.15 9.51 -0.55
CA GLY A 93 -2.76 9.88 -0.24
C GLY A 93 -1.81 8.70 -0.48
N PRO A 94 -0.69 8.61 0.24
CA PRO A 94 0.16 7.42 0.23
C PRO A 94 -0.28 6.34 1.22
N GLN A 95 -1.30 6.64 2.05
CA GLN A 95 -1.82 5.71 3.04
C GLN A 95 -2.66 4.63 2.36
N PHE A 96 -2.52 3.40 2.84
CA PHE A 96 -3.19 2.24 2.31
C PHE A 96 -3.49 1.26 3.44
N PHE A 97 -4.38 0.33 3.17
CA PHE A 97 -4.69 -0.75 4.07
C PHE A 97 -4.84 -2.08 3.33
N ILE A 98 -4.64 -3.17 4.09
CA ILE A 98 -4.93 -4.53 3.64
C ILE A 98 -6.11 -5.06 4.46
N CYS A 99 -7.10 -5.62 3.77
CA CYS A 99 -8.26 -6.23 4.42
C CYS A 99 -7.90 -7.60 5.03
N ASP A 100 -8.39 -7.91 6.22
CA ASP A 100 -8.28 -9.25 6.87
C ASP A 100 -9.60 -10.05 6.81
N ARG A 101 -10.70 -9.35 6.58
CA ARG A 101 -12.01 -9.95 6.28
C ARG A 101 -12.75 -8.99 5.35
N ALA A 102 -13.79 -9.47 4.68
CA ALA A 102 -14.73 -8.63 3.93
C ALA A 102 -15.09 -7.38 4.78
N GLY A 103 -14.65 -6.21 4.33
CA GLY A 103 -14.91 -4.93 4.98
C GLY A 103 -14.09 -4.55 6.23
N ARG A 104 -13.09 -5.34 6.67
CA ARG A 104 -12.24 -4.97 7.83
C ARG A 104 -10.77 -4.76 7.45
N VAL A 105 -10.33 -3.51 7.59
CA VAL A 105 -8.95 -3.00 7.47
C VAL A 105 -8.10 -3.50 8.64
N VAL A 106 -6.96 -4.16 8.39
CA VAL A 106 -6.08 -4.66 9.48
C VAL A 106 -4.63 -4.23 9.37
N VAL A 107 -4.21 -3.58 8.29
CA VAL A 107 -2.87 -2.96 8.29
C VAL A 107 -3.01 -1.47 8.56
N GLY A 108 -3.12 -1.17 9.85
CA GLY A 108 -2.96 0.14 10.48
C GLY A 108 -2.40 -0.09 11.88
N PRO A 109 -1.55 0.81 12.40
CA PRO A 109 -0.84 0.65 13.69
C PRO A 109 -1.76 0.45 14.90
N ASP A 110 -3.06 0.71 14.75
CA ASP A 110 -4.03 0.78 15.86
C ASP A 110 -4.59 -0.58 16.29
N HIS A 111 -4.29 -1.67 15.56
CA HIS A 111 -4.80 -3.01 15.85
C HIS A 111 -3.73 -4.04 16.25
N THR A 112 -2.45 -3.68 16.22
CA THR A 112 -1.34 -4.56 16.61
C THR A 112 -0.66 -4.05 17.88
N THR A 113 -0.63 -4.85 18.95
CA THR A 113 0.08 -4.50 20.21
C THR A 113 1.60 -4.46 20.06
N LYS A 114 2.12 -4.90 18.92
CA LYS A 114 3.55 -4.90 18.57
C LYS A 114 3.78 -3.95 17.38
N PRO A 115 4.88 -3.18 17.36
CA PRO A 115 5.18 -2.30 16.24
C PRO A 115 5.36 -3.11 14.95
N VAL A 116 4.67 -2.71 13.89
CA VAL A 116 4.85 -3.25 12.54
C VAL A 116 5.68 -2.26 11.73
N VAL A 117 6.77 -2.73 11.14
CA VAL A 117 7.69 -1.89 10.35
C VAL A 117 7.98 -2.58 9.02
N ILE A 118 7.93 -1.83 7.93
CA ILE A 118 8.44 -2.30 6.63
C ILE A 118 9.96 -2.21 6.70
N ALA A 119 10.63 -3.33 6.89
CA ALA A 119 12.09 -3.43 6.85
C ALA A 119 12.62 -3.11 5.45
N ASP A 120 11.99 -3.70 4.42
CA ASP A 120 12.32 -3.45 3.02
C ASP A 120 11.06 -3.51 2.13
N CYS A 121 11.11 -2.83 0.98
CA CYS A 121 10.06 -2.88 -0.01
C CYS A 121 10.61 -2.65 -1.42
N GLY A 122 9.94 -3.23 -2.40
CA GLY A 122 10.31 -3.07 -3.80
C GLY A 122 9.34 -3.71 -4.76
N GLN A 123 9.69 -3.68 -6.03
CA GLN A 123 8.97 -4.38 -7.09
C GLN A 123 9.64 -5.72 -7.37
N LEU A 124 8.83 -6.75 -7.58
CA LEU A 124 9.25 -8.02 -8.16
C LEU A 124 9.19 -7.90 -9.68
N SER A 125 10.32 -8.12 -10.33
CA SER A 125 10.45 -8.19 -11.80
C SER A 125 9.91 -9.50 -12.36
#